data_AF-A0A967L6N0-F1
#
_entry.id   AF-A0A967L6N0-F1
#
_cell.length_a   1.000
_cell.length_b   1.000
_cell.length_c   1.000
_cell.angle_alpha   90.00
_cell.angle_beta   90.00
_cell.angle_gamma   90.00
#
_symmetry.space_group_name_H-M   'P 1'
#
loop_
_entity.id
_entity.type
_entity.pdbx_description
1 polymer ?
#
loop_
_entity_poly.entity_id
_entity_poly.type
_entity_poly.pdbx_seq_one_letter_code
_entity_poly.pdbx_strand_id
1 'polypeptide(L)'
;DPSNLAGKPTFQRGLAHHEGMWRAAWHHVMDANARVWEELCAGDPLTPRMRADMRLAATYATEAAREVVQFCHLSAGTTAIREGSRLERAF
;
A
#
# COMPACT_ATOMS: atom_id res chain seq x y z
N ASP A 1 7.41 26.65 -0.21
CA ASP A 1 7.43 27.54 -1.38
C ASP A 1 6.44 26.98 -2.40
N PRO A 2 5.38 27.71 -2.79
CA PRO A 2 4.44 27.27 -3.83
C PRO A 2 5.09 26.94 -5.17
N SER A 3 6.34 27.36 -5.40
CA SER A 3 7.13 26.95 -6.58
C SER A 3 7.55 25.47 -6.55
N ASN A 4 7.62 24.85 -5.37
CA ASN A 4 8.08 23.48 -5.21
C ASN A 4 6.95 22.45 -5.43
N LEU A 5 7.30 21.20 -5.75
CA LEU A 5 6.33 20.14 -6.06
C LEU A 5 5.30 19.93 -4.94
N ALA A 6 5.73 19.99 -3.67
CA ALA A 6 4.85 19.77 -2.52
C ALA A 6 3.75 20.83 -2.40
N GLY A 7 3.97 22.04 -2.93
CA GLY A 7 2.98 23.11 -3.00
C GLY A 7 1.94 22.95 -4.12
N LYS A 8 2.15 22.05 -5.08
CA LYS A 8 1.25 21.89 -6.24
C LYS A 8 -0.03 21.13 -5.86
N PRO A 9 -1.24 21.69 -6.10
CA PRO A 9 -2.50 21.02 -5.74
C PRO A 9 -2.70 19.65 -6.40
N THR A 10 -2.20 19.46 -7.62
CA THR A 10 -2.26 18.17 -8.33
C THR A 10 -1.43 17.10 -7.64
N PHE A 11 -0.25 17.46 -7.14
CA PHE A 11 0.60 16.56 -6.35
C PHE A 11 -0.07 16.25 -5.01
N GLN A 12 -0.59 17.26 -4.29
CA GLN A 12 -1.28 17.06 -3.00
C GLN A 12 -2.48 16.13 -3.12
N ARG A 13 -3.29 16.28 -4.17
CA ARG A 13 -4.41 15.36 -4.45
C ARG A 13 -3.91 13.94 -4.70
N GLY A 14 -2.86 13.79 -5.53
CA GLY A 14 -2.24 12.49 -5.80
C GLY A 14 -1.71 11.84 -4.53
N LEU A 15 -0.98 12.60 -3.71
CA LEU A 15 -0.44 12.14 -2.44
C LEU A 15 -1.55 11.65 -1.50
N ALA A 16 -2.60 12.45 -1.30
CA ALA A 16 -3.72 12.09 -0.45
C ALA A 16 -4.43 10.81 -0.92
N HIS A 17 -4.61 10.65 -2.23
CA HIS A 17 -5.22 9.44 -2.81
C HIS A 17 -4.37 8.19 -2.54
N HIS A 18 -3.07 8.23 -2.87
CA HIS A 18 -2.18 7.08 -2.73
C HIS A 18 -1.89 6.76 -1.26
N GLU A 19 -1.81 7.77 -0.39
CA GLU A 19 -1.70 7.54 1.05
C GLU A 19 -2.96 6.86 1.62
N GLY A 20 -4.15 7.29 1.20
CA GLY A 20 -5.41 6.63 1.57
C GLY A 20 -5.45 5.18 1.10
N MET A 21 -5.04 4.92 -0.15
CA MET A 21 -4.95 3.57 -0.72
C MET A 21 -3.97 2.68 0.06
N TRP A 22 -2.78 3.18 0.39
CA TRP A 22 -1.80 2.45 1.18
C TRP A 22 -2.33 2.10 2.57
N ARG A 23 -2.92 3.08 3.26
CA ARG A 23 -3.53 2.87 4.59
C ARG A 23 -4.65 1.84 4.53
N ALA A 24 -5.53 1.91 3.53
CA ALA A 24 -6.61 0.95 3.35
C ALA A 24 -6.09 -0.48 3.10
N ALA A 25 -5.09 -0.63 2.23
CA ALA A 25 -4.45 -1.92 1.98
C ALA A 25 -3.80 -2.50 3.24
N TRP A 26 -3.06 -1.69 3.99
CA TRP A 26 -2.46 -2.09 5.27
C TRP A 26 -3.53 -2.55 6.26
N HIS A 27 -4.57 -1.74 6.48
CA HIS A 27 -5.65 -2.09 7.38
C HIS A 27 -6.36 -3.38 6.98
N HIS A 28 -6.61 -3.59 5.69
CA HIS A 28 -7.27 -4.81 5.20
C HIS A 28 -6.44 -6.07 5.49
N VAL A 29 -5.12 -6.03 5.29
CA VAL A 29 -4.23 -7.15 5.64
C VAL A 29 -4.20 -7.40 7.14
N MET A 30 -4.12 -6.36 7.96
CA MET A 30 -4.10 -6.50 9.42
C MET A 30 -5.43 -7.04 9.95
N ASP A 31 -6.56 -6.52 9.47
CA ASP A 31 -7.91 -6.97 9.85
C ASP A 31 -8.16 -8.43 9.45
N ALA A 32 -7.81 -8.82 8.22
CA ALA A 32 -7.97 -10.21 7.78
C ALA A 32 -7.16 -11.18 8.64
N ASN A 33 -5.92 -10.84 8.98
CA ASN A 33 -5.08 -11.68 9.86
C ASN A 33 -5.59 -11.70 11.30
N ALA A 34 -6.02 -10.56 11.85
CA ALA A 34 -6.55 -10.47 13.21
C ALA A 34 -7.80 -11.35 13.39
N ARG A 35 -8.74 -11.31 12.44
CA ARG A 35 -9.94 -12.17 12.48
C ARG A 35 -9.60 -13.65 12.43
N VAL A 36 -8.68 -14.04 11.55
CA VAL A 36 -8.22 -15.44 11.47
C VAL A 36 -7.56 -15.87 12.78
N TRP A 37 -6.75 -15.00 13.37
CA TRP A 37 -6.12 -15.25 14.66
C TRP A 37 -7.14 -15.45 15.78
N GLU A 38 -8.15 -14.57 15.88
CA GLU A 38 -9.20 -14.65 16.90
C GLU A 38 -9.98 -15.96 16.85
N GLU A 39 -10.42 -16.37 15.66
CA GLU A 39 -11.15 -17.64 15.45
C GLU A 39 -10.28 -18.86 15.83
N LEU A 40 -9.00 -18.87 15.44
CA LEU A 40 -8.08 -19.95 15.84
C LEU A 40 -7.85 -19.99 17.36
N CYS A 41 -7.75 -18.83 18.01
CA CYS A 41 -7.65 -18.75 19.47
C CYS A 41 -8.93 -19.21 20.19
N ALA A 42 -10.09 -19.09 19.55
CA ALA A 42 -11.36 -19.62 20.05
C ALA A 42 -11.48 -21.16 19.89
N GLY A 43 -10.55 -21.79 19.18
CA GLY A 43 -10.55 -23.23 18.90
C GLY A 43 -11.24 -23.61 17.61
N ASP A 44 -11.68 -22.64 16.81
CA ASP A 44 -12.30 -22.89 15.52
C ASP A 44 -11.28 -23.36 14.48
N PRO A 45 -11.67 -24.26 13.55
CA PRO A 45 -10.76 -24.75 12.52
C PRO A 45 -10.51 -23.70 11.44
N LEU A 46 -9.31 -23.71 10.85
CA LEU A 46 -9.01 -22.85 9.69
C LEU A 46 -9.88 -23.22 8.48
N THR A 47 -10.85 -22.38 8.15
CA THR A 47 -11.78 -22.62 7.04
C THR A 47 -11.20 -22.22 5.67
N PRO A 48 -11.71 -22.78 4.55
CA PRO A 48 -11.35 -22.30 3.21
C PRO A 48 -11.66 -20.82 2.98
N ARG A 49 -12.73 -20.29 3.59
CA ARG A 49 -13.12 -18.88 3.48
C ARG A 49 -12.08 -17.96 4.12
N MET A 50 -11.62 -18.28 5.33
CA MET A 50 -10.54 -17.55 6.00
C MET A 50 -9.27 -17.48 5.15
N ARG A 51 -8.90 -18.60 4.50
CA ARG A 51 -7.76 -18.63 3.57
C ARG A 51 -7.99 -17.74 2.34
N ALA A 52 -9.20 -17.75 1.78
CA ALA A 52 -9.56 -16.90 0.66
C ALA A 52 -9.50 -15.41 1.03
N ASP A 53 -10.01 -15.03 2.21
CA ASP A 53 -10.01 -13.63 2.68
C ASP A 53 -8.59 -13.11 2.90
N MET A 54 -7.72 -13.88 3.55
CA MET A 54 -6.30 -13.53 3.68
C MET A 54 -5.61 -13.39 2.32
N ARG A 55 -5.93 -14.27 1.36
CA ARG A 55 -5.35 -14.23 0.01
C ARG A 55 -5.84 -13.01 -0.77
N LEU A 56 -7.11 -12.65 -0.63
CA LEU A 56 -7.70 -11.46 -1.22
C LEU A 56 -7.01 -10.21 -0.66
N ALA A 57 -6.84 -10.12 0.65
CA ALA A 57 -6.16 -9.00 1.29
C ALA A 57 -4.70 -8.84 0.82
N ALA A 58 -3.95 -9.94 0.78
CA ALA A 58 -2.55 -9.93 0.31
C ALA A 58 -2.43 -9.53 -1.18
N THR A 59 -3.32 -10.06 -2.02
CA THR A 59 -3.37 -9.72 -3.45
C THR A 59 -3.66 -8.24 -3.65
N TYR A 60 -4.71 -7.73 -3.00
CA TYR A 60 -5.08 -6.32 -3.10
C TYR A 60 -3.95 -5.41 -2.59
N ALA A 61 -3.33 -5.76 -1.46
CA ALA A 61 -2.22 -4.97 -0.92
C ALA A 61 -1.01 -4.91 -1.85
N THR A 62 -0.75 -5.98 -2.62
CA THR A 62 0.34 -6.02 -3.61
C THR A 62 0.06 -5.07 -4.77
N GLU A 63 -1.14 -5.11 -5.34
CA GLU A 63 -1.54 -4.20 -6.42
C GLU A 63 -1.59 -2.74 -5.93
N ALA A 64 -2.15 -2.48 -4.75
CA ALA A 64 -2.16 -1.16 -4.14
C ALA A 64 -0.74 -0.62 -3.91
N ALA A 65 0.18 -1.44 -3.39
CA ALA A 65 1.57 -1.05 -3.17
C ALA A 65 2.26 -0.68 -4.47
N ARG A 66 2.06 -1.46 -5.55
CA ARG A 66 2.58 -1.14 -6.88
C ARG A 66 2.12 0.24 -7.36
N GLU A 67 0.83 0.54 -7.28
CA GLU A 67 0.27 1.83 -7.72
C GLU A 67 0.84 3.00 -6.88
N VAL A 68 0.95 2.84 -5.56
CA VAL A 68 1.56 3.84 -4.65
C VAL A 68 3.02 4.10 -5.02
N VAL A 69 3.79 3.03 -5.24
CA VAL A 69 5.21 3.14 -5.58
C VAL A 69 5.39 3.76 -6.97
N GLN A 70 4.54 3.44 -7.94
CA GLN A 70 4.53 4.08 -9.24
C GLN A 70 4.27 5.59 -9.15
N PHE A 71 3.30 6.01 -8.34
CA PHE A 71 3.07 7.44 -8.08
C PHE A 71 4.29 8.12 -7.47
N CYS A 72 4.94 7.50 -6.47
CA CYS A 72 6.16 8.02 -5.87
C CYS A 72 7.30 8.16 -6.88
N HIS A 73 7.51 7.14 -7.72
CA HIS A 73 8.57 7.11 -8.72
C HIS A 73 8.37 8.21 -9.78
N LEU A 74 7.15 8.33 -10.31
CA LEU A 74 6.82 9.36 -11.30
C LEU A 74 6.89 10.78 -10.71
N SER A 75 6.47 10.94 -9.45
CA SER A 75 6.51 12.25 -8.77
C SER A 75 7.94 12.73 -8.48
N ALA A 76 8.87 11.80 -8.21
CA ALA A 76 10.27 12.13 -7.95
C ALA A 76 11.06 12.49 -9.23
N GLY A 77 10.52 12.18 -10.41
CA GLY A 77 11.15 12.52 -11.68
C GLY A 77 12.50 11.80 -11.88
N THR A 78 13.44 12.47 -12.56
CA THR A 78 14.74 11.85 -12.93
C THR A 78 15.62 11.49 -11.73
N THR A 79 15.35 12.05 -10.54
CA THR A 79 16.04 11.68 -9.30
C THR A 79 15.66 10.28 -8.81
N ALA A 80 14.53 9.73 -9.26
CA ALA A 80 14.08 8.39 -8.88
C ALA A 80 14.99 7.26 -9.43
N ILE A 81 15.73 7.52 -10.52
CA ILE A 81 16.54 6.53 -11.26
C ILE A 81 18.05 6.83 -11.19
N ARG A 82 18.46 7.77 -10.34
CA ARG A 82 19.86 8.19 -10.19
C ARG A 82 20.38 7.79 -8.81
N GLU A 83 21.68 7.49 -8.77
CA GLU A 83 22.49 7.43 -7.54
C GLU A 83 21.94 6.51 -6.43
N GLY A 84 21.47 5.30 -6.77
CA GLY A 84 21.09 4.30 -5.77
C GLY A 84 19.93 4.74 -4.88
N SER A 85 19.07 5.62 -5.41
CA SER A 85 17.90 6.16 -4.73
C SER A 85 17.07 5.04 -4.09
N ARG A 86 16.55 5.29 -2.89
CA ARG A 86 15.63 4.33 -2.24
C ARG A 86 14.37 4.09 -3.08
N LEU A 87 14.00 5.05 -3.93
CA LEU A 87 12.87 4.93 -4.85
C LEU A 87 13.18 4.04 -6.06
N GLU A 88 14.45 3.96 -6.48
CA GLU A 88 14.89 3.03 -7.53
C GLU A 88 14.78 1.59 -7.03
N ARG A 89 15.27 1.32 -5.81
CA ARG A 89 15.26 -0.04 -5.24
C ARG A 89 13.88 -0.55 -4.83
N ALA A 90 12.96 0.36 -4.56
CA ALA A 90 11.62 0.03 -4.07
C ALA A 90 10.57 -0.08 -5.18
N PHE A 91 10.92 0.35 -6.40
CA PHE A 91 10.10 0.22 -7.61
C PHE A 91 10.26 -1.17 -8.24
#